data_AF-A0AAD8BW61-F1
#
_entry.id   AF-A0AAD8BW61-F1
#
_cell.length_a   1.000
_cell.length_b   1.000
_cell.length_c   1.000
_cell.angle_alpha   90.00
_cell.angle_beta   90.00
_cell.angle_gamma   90.00
#
_symmetry.space_group_name_H-M   'P 1'
#
loop_
_entity.id
_entity.type
_entity.pdbx_description
1 polymer ?
#
loop_
_entity_poly.entity_id
_entity_poly.type
_entity_poly.pdbx_seq_one_letter_code
_entity_poly.pdbx_strand_id
1 'polypeptide(L)'
;MRLFQRLSATICPTRCHFTKATKVLFSSRFLLYTNTALSTVVSVAGDLIQQNYQRIKNDNSRVWSSERTAKIAAVGLAFGPSVHYWYIGLEKLVPGKTLRAIMIKVCMDQFIFSPYSISLFLIIIGIIEGQGFDLLKNQFKKTAGLMFLTDMSVWTPAQLVNFYFVPIKYRVLYDNFVSLLADTLYSYLRFDHDKYDLEDND
;
A
#
# COMPACT_ATOMS: atom_id res chain seq x y z
N MET A 1 27.94 -4.72 -41.56
CA MET A 1 27.95 -5.37 -40.23
C MET A 1 28.67 -4.56 -39.12
N ARG A 2 28.83 -3.23 -39.23
CA ARG A 2 29.42 -2.38 -38.17
C ARG A 2 28.51 -1.23 -37.68
N LEU A 3 27.33 -1.04 -38.30
CA LEU A 3 26.35 -0.02 -37.91
C LEU A 3 25.43 -0.47 -36.76
N PHE A 4 25.16 -1.78 -36.63
CA PHE A 4 24.34 -2.32 -35.53
C PHE A 4 25.06 -2.36 -34.17
N GLN A 5 26.40 -2.39 -34.14
CA GLN A 5 27.16 -2.34 -32.88
C GLN A 5 27.20 -0.95 -32.25
N ARG A 6 27.06 0.13 -33.04
CA ARG A 6 27.11 1.51 -32.53
C ARG A 6 25.79 1.98 -31.91
N LEU A 7 24.66 1.38 -32.28
CA LEU A 7 23.35 1.72 -31.69
C LEU A 7 23.11 1.06 -30.32
N SER A 8 23.81 -0.03 -29.99
CA SER A 8 23.73 -0.66 -28.66
C SER A 8 24.47 0.13 -27.57
N ALA A 9 25.46 0.94 -27.95
CA ALA A 9 26.30 1.70 -27.02
C ALA A 9 25.60 2.94 -26.41
N THR A 10 24.67 3.57 -27.12
CA THR A 10 24.00 4.81 -26.66
C THR A 10 22.84 4.54 -25.70
N ILE A 11 22.30 3.31 -25.66
CA ILE A 11 21.25 2.89 -24.71
C ILE A 11 21.85 2.36 -23.39
N CYS A 12 23.17 2.14 -23.38
CA CYS A 12 23.92 1.58 -22.24
C CYS A 12 24.10 2.52 -21.02
N PRO A 13 24.37 3.83 -21.14
CA PRO A 13 24.71 4.66 -19.98
C PRO A 13 23.52 4.83 -19.02
N THR A 14 22.32 5.13 -19.53
CA THR A 14 21.10 5.32 -18.73
C THR A 14 20.68 4.06 -17.99
N ARG A 15 20.79 2.89 -18.63
CA ARG A 15 20.50 1.58 -18.00
C ARG A 15 21.49 1.29 -16.87
N CYS A 16 22.75 1.66 -17.03
CA CYS A 16 23.81 1.47 -16.03
C CYS A 16 23.65 2.41 -14.82
N HIS A 17 23.26 3.67 -15.06
CA HIS A 17 22.96 4.63 -13.98
C HIS A 17 21.72 4.22 -13.18
N PHE A 18 20.65 3.80 -13.87
CA PHE A 18 19.42 3.34 -13.21
C PHE A 18 19.66 2.08 -12.35
N THR A 19 20.41 1.11 -12.86
CA THR A 19 20.76 -0.10 -12.08
C THR A 19 21.71 0.17 -10.92
N LYS A 20 22.56 1.20 -10.99
CA LYS A 20 23.37 1.65 -9.85
C LYS A 20 22.50 2.35 -8.81
N ALA A 21 21.63 3.26 -9.22
CA ALA A 21 20.74 4.00 -8.31
C ALA A 21 19.80 3.05 -7.55
N THR A 22 19.16 2.09 -8.23
CA THR A 22 18.27 1.11 -7.57
C THR A 22 19.04 0.21 -6.58
N LYS A 23 20.26 -0.21 -6.92
CA LYS A 23 21.12 -0.95 -5.98
C LYS A 23 21.48 -0.14 -4.73
N VAL A 24 21.68 1.17 -4.87
CA VAL A 24 21.98 2.07 -3.74
C VAL A 24 20.74 2.29 -2.88
N LEU A 25 19.58 2.58 -3.48
CA LEU A 25 18.32 2.81 -2.77
C LEU A 25 17.88 1.58 -1.98
N PHE A 26 17.91 0.40 -2.62
CA PHE A 26 17.57 -0.88 -1.97
C PHE A 26 18.77 -1.54 -1.27
N SER A 27 19.82 -0.78 -0.97
CA SER A 27 20.91 -1.22 -0.11
C SER A 27 20.45 -1.26 1.35
N SER A 28 20.95 -2.21 2.15
CA SER A 28 20.53 -2.40 3.55
C SER A 28 20.64 -1.13 4.40
N ARG A 29 21.55 -0.20 4.05
CA ARG A 29 21.73 1.08 4.75
C ARG A 29 20.61 2.09 4.47
N PHE A 30 20.07 2.10 3.25
CA PHE A 30 19.05 3.06 2.81
C PHE A 30 17.65 2.44 2.68
N LEU A 31 17.53 1.13 2.91
CA LEU A 31 16.31 0.39 2.67
C LEU A 31 15.14 0.89 3.53
N LEU A 32 15.37 1.24 4.80
CA LEU A 32 14.34 1.81 5.67
C LEU A 32 13.82 3.12 5.08
N TYR A 33 14.71 4.07 4.77
CA TYR A 33 14.33 5.37 4.22
C TYR A 33 13.61 5.24 2.86
N THR A 34 14.09 4.34 2.00
CA THR A 34 13.48 4.08 0.69
C THR A 34 12.08 3.49 0.87
N ASN A 35 11.91 2.51 1.76
CA ASN A 35 10.62 1.90 2.04
C ASN A 35 9.63 2.91 2.63
N THR A 36 10.08 3.73 3.59
CA THR A 36 9.24 4.78 4.17
C THR A 36 8.83 5.82 3.14
N ALA A 37 9.77 6.30 2.32
CA ALA A 37 9.46 7.25 1.26
C ALA A 37 8.48 6.66 0.24
N LEU A 38 8.65 5.40 -0.16
CA LEU A 38 7.73 4.71 -1.06
C LEU A 38 6.32 4.62 -0.46
N SER A 39 6.20 4.20 0.80
CA SER A 39 4.92 4.12 1.49
C SER A 39 4.23 5.47 1.58
N THR A 40 4.93 6.53 1.98
CA THR A 40 4.35 7.88 2.02
C THR A 40 3.89 8.35 0.64
N VAL A 41 4.72 8.17 -0.40
CA VAL A 41 4.39 8.60 -1.76
C VAL A 41 3.16 7.86 -2.29
N VAL A 42 3.09 6.56 -2.08
CA VAL A 42 1.96 5.73 -2.52
C VAL A 42 0.68 6.07 -1.77
N SER A 43 0.73 6.22 -0.44
CA SER A 43 -0.43 6.64 0.33
C SER A 43 -0.95 8.00 -0.12
N VAL A 44 -0.04 8.97 -0.35
CA VAL A 44 -0.42 10.28 -0.88
C VAL A 44 -1.04 10.14 -2.27
N ALA A 45 -0.43 9.39 -3.18
CA ALA A 45 -0.94 9.18 -4.54
C ALA A 45 -2.34 8.54 -4.55
N GLY A 46 -2.56 7.51 -3.73
CA GLY A 46 -3.87 6.86 -3.55
C GLY A 46 -4.93 7.86 -3.06
N ASP A 47 -4.58 8.68 -2.05
CA ASP A 47 -5.46 9.76 -1.58
C ASP A 47 -5.74 10.79 -2.68
N LEU A 48 -4.73 11.16 -3.49
CA LEU A 48 -4.94 12.11 -4.58
C LEU A 48 -5.94 11.56 -5.60
N ILE A 49 -5.77 10.29 -5.99
CA ILE A 49 -6.66 9.59 -6.92
C ILE A 49 -8.08 9.59 -6.36
N GLN A 50 -8.24 9.23 -5.09
CA GLN A 50 -9.54 9.16 -4.44
C GLN A 50 -10.20 10.53 -4.30
N GLN A 51 -9.46 11.59 -3.97
CA GLN A 51 -9.98 12.95 -3.90
C GLN A 51 -10.43 13.46 -5.27
N ASN A 52 -9.62 13.23 -6.31
CA ASN A 52 -9.99 13.57 -7.68
C ASN A 52 -11.27 12.83 -8.11
N TYR A 53 -11.37 11.56 -7.72
CA TYR A 53 -12.54 10.74 -7.96
C TYR A 53 -13.81 11.32 -7.33
N GLN A 54 -13.75 11.66 -6.03
CA GLN A 54 -14.87 12.28 -5.30
C GLN A 54 -15.25 13.65 -5.87
N ARG A 55 -14.28 14.39 -6.40
CA ARG A 55 -14.52 15.67 -7.04
C ARG A 55 -15.31 15.51 -8.34
N ILE A 56 -14.95 14.54 -9.17
CA ILE A 56 -15.71 14.20 -10.39
C ILE A 56 -17.13 13.75 -10.03
N LYS A 57 -17.33 12.95 -8.97
CA LYS A 57 -18.66 12.52 -8.49
C LYS A 57 -19.58 13.69 -8.10
N ASN A 58 -19.04 14.74 -7.47
CA ASN A 58 -19.85 15.85 -6.95
C ASN A 58 -19.86 17.05 -7.91
N ASP A 59 -19.81 16.83 -9.23
CA ASP A 59 -19.79 17.87 -10.25
C ASP A 59 -18.77 19.00 -9.97
N ASN A 60 -17.56 18.59 -9.56
CA ASN A 60 -16.47 19.48 -9.17
C ASN A 60 -16.73 20.44 -8.00
N SER A 61 -17.85 20.30 -7.28
CA SER A 61 -18.19 21.14 -6.12
C SER A 61 -17.31 20.89 -4.89
N ARG A 62 -16.74 19.69 -4.77
CA ARG A 62 -15.80 19.37 -3.67
C ARG A 62 -14.43 20.00 -3.94
N VAL A 63 -13.95 20.75 -2.96
CA VAL A 63 -12.60 21.34 -2.95
C VAL A 63 -11.57 20.32 -2.47
N TRP A 64 -10.36 20.44 -3.00
CA TRP A 64 -9.21 19.66 -2.56
C TRP A 64 -8.93 19.86 -1.07
N SER A 65 -8.72 18.78 -0.32
CA SER A 65 -8.34 18.83 1.10
C SER A 65 -6.87 18.47 1.28
N SER A 66 -6.03 19.50 1.39
CA SER A 66 -4.61 19.35 1.71
C SER A 66 -4.40 18.79 3.13
N GLU A 67 -5.31 19.09 4.05
CA GLU A 67 -5.30 18.55 5.41
C GLU A 67 -5.48 17.03 5.41
N ARG A 68 -6.42 16.52 4.61
CA ARG A 68 -6.62 15.08 4.43
C ARG A 68 -5.37 14.41 3.86
N THR A 69 -4.78 14.98 2.82
CA THR A 69 -3.55 14.44 2.23
C THR A 69 -2.39 14.45 3.23
N ALA A 70 -2.28 15.48 4.07
CA ALA A 70 -1.27 15.54 5.12
C ALA A 70 -1.46 14.46 6.20
N LYS A 71 -2.70 14.17 6.59
CA LYS A 71 -3.05 13.04 7.49
C LYS A 71 -2.61 11.70 6.89
N ILE A 72 -2.95 11.46 5.63
CA ILE A 72 -2.57 10.22 4.93
C ILE A 72 -1.05 10.12 4.74
N ALA A 73 -0.37 11.24 4.50
CA ALA A 73 1.10 11.27 4.47
C ALA A 73 1.71 10.86 5.83
N ALA A 74 1.15 11.35 6.94
CA ALA A 74 1.57 10.97 8.30
C ALA A 74 1.35 9.47 8.58
N VAL A 75 0.22 8.91 8.11
CA VAL A 75 -0.03 7.46 8.14
C VAL A 75 1.06 6.73 7.35
N GLY A 76 1.33 7.11 6.09
CA GLY A 76 2.35 6.47 5.26
C GLY A 76 3.75 6.53 5.87
N LEU A 77 4.10 7.65 6.54
CA LEU A 77 5.36 7.79 7.28
C LEU A 77 5.46 6.83 8.46
N ALA A 78 4.36 6.56 9.17
CA ALA A 78 4.33 5.61 10.27
C ALA A 78 4.34 4.15 9.79
N PHE A 79 3.64 3.86 8.70
CA PHE A 79 3.57 2.50 8.13
C PHE A 79 4.89 2.04 7.53
N GLY A 80 5.63 2.93 6.88
CA GLY A 80 6.92 2.61 6.24
C GLY A 80 7.88 1.81 7.13
N PRO A 81 8.25 2.32 8.32
CA PRO A 81 9.07 1.59 9.28
C PRO A 81 8.40 0.31 9.79
N SER A 82 7.10 0.34 10.09
CA SER A 82 6.36 -0.82 10.61
C SER A 82 6.38 -2.00 9.64
N VAL A 83 6.06 -1.76 8.36
CA VAL A 83 6.09 -2.77 7.30
C VAL A 83 7.52 -3.23 7.03
N HIS A 84 8.49 -2.31 7.02
CA HIS A 84 9.90 -2.64 6.83
C HIS A 84 10.41 -3.64 7.88
N TYR A 85 10.17 -3.35 9.16
CA TYR A 85 10.60 -4.23 10.25
C TYR A 85 9.75 -5.48 10.34
N TRP A 86 8.48 -5.44 9.97
CA TRP A 86 7.62 -6.62 9.88
C TRP A 86 8.22 -7.67 8.94
N TYR A 87 8.54 -7.30 7.69
CA TYR A 87 9.10 -8.27 6.74
C TYR A 87 10.48 -8.80 7.17
N ILE A 88 11.31 -7.98 7.82
CA ILE A 88 12.60 -8.42 8.38
C ILE A 88 12.38 -9.40 9.55
N GLY A 89 11.49 -9.07 10.47
CA GLY A 89 11.15 -9.92 11.62
C GLY A 89 10.55 -11.24 11.18
N LEU A 90 9.64 -11.21 10.21
CA LEU A 90 8.96 -12.39 9.69
C LEU A 90 9.93 -13.37 9.02
N GLU A 91 10.93 -12.87 8.28
CA GLU A 91 11.99 -13.73 7.72
C GLU A 91 12.91 -14.32 8.79
N LYS A 92 13.13 -13.64 9.91
CA LYS A 92 13.89 -14.19 11.04
C LYS A 92 13.11 -15.26 11.80
N LEU A 93 11.80 -15.07 11.99
CA LEU A 93 10.92 -15.98 12.72
C LEU A 93 10.61 -17.24 11.89
N VAL A 94 10.38 -17.08 10.59
CA VAL A 94 10.00 -18.16 9.68
C VAL A 94 10.95 -18.15 8.48
N PRO A 95 12.18 -18.70 8.61
CA PRO A 95 13.12 -18.70 7.51
C PRO A 95 12.69 -19.64 6.38
N GLY A 96 13.07 -19.31 5.15
CA GLY A 96 12.90 -20.16 3.98
C GLY A 96 11.63 -19.89 3.15
N LYS A 97 11.48 -20.68 2.09
CA LYS A 97 10.47 -20.51 1.03
C LYS A 97 9.66 -21.78 0.74
N THR A 98 9.63 -22.73 1.67
CA THR A 98 8.76 -23.90 1.52
C THR A 98 7.30 -23.44 1.55
N LEU A 99 6.39 -24.18 0.90
CA LEU A 99 4.96 -23.85 0.93
C LEU A 99 4.45 -23.71 2.37
N ARG A 100 4.89 -24.59 3.28
CA ARG A 100 4.58 -24.50 4.71
C ARG A 100 5.05 -23.17 5.33
N ALA A 101 6.29 -22.76 5.08
CA ALA A 101 6.82 -21.50 5.60
C ALA A 101 6.03 -20.30 5.06
N ILE A 102 5.69 -20.31 3.77
CA ILE A 102 4.91 -19.24 3.13
C ILE A 102 3.51 -19.15 3.71
N MET A 103 2.81 -20.28 3.89
CA MET A 103 1.48 -20.30 4.50
C MET A 103 1.51 -19.75 5.94
N ILE A 104 2.53 -20.10 6.73
CA ILE A 104 2.70 -19.53 8.08
C ILE A 104 2.90 -18.01 7.99
N LYS A 105 3.73 -17.53 7.07
CA LYS A 105 3.95 -16.09 6.86
C LYS A 105 2.66 -15.35 6.52
N VAL A 106 1.86 -15.91 5.61
CA VAL A 106 0.54 -15.35 5.25
C VAL A 106 -0.39 -15.33 6.45
N CYS A 107 -0.49 -16.43 7.22
CA CYS A 107 -1.31 -16.43 8.44
C CYS A 107 -0.85 -15.38 9.45
N MET A 108 0.46 -15.23 9.68
CA MET A 108 0.98 -14.19 10.56
C MET A 108 0.65 -12.80 10.04
N ASP A 109 0.74 -12.58 8.73
CA ASP A 109 0.39 -11.30 8.11
C ASP A 109 -1.10 -10.96 8.32
N GLN A 110 -1.99 -11.91 8.05
CA GLN A 110 -3.44 -11.71 8.15
C GLN A 110 -3.94 -11.58 9.60
N PHE A 111 -3.40 -12.36 10.54
CA PHE A 111 -3.93 -12.41 11.91
C PHE A 111 -3.15 -11.57 12.93
N ILE A 112 -1.95 -11.10 12.59
CA ILE A 112 -1.14 -10.25 13.48
C ILE A 112 -0.96 -8.88 12.86
N PHE A 113 -0.43 -8.82 11.64
CA PHE A 113 -0.04 -7.56 11.03
C PHE A 113 -1.22 -6.74 10.51
N SER A 114 -2.25 -7.37 9.92
CA SER A 114 -3.45 -6.66 9.47
C SER A 114 -4.21 -6.01 10.64
N PRO A 115 -4.52 -6.71 11.77
CA PRO A 115 -5.14 -6.06 12.93
C PRO A 115 -4.28 -4.94 13.54
N TYR A 116 -2.96 -5.12 13.58
CA TYR A 116 -2.02 -4.08 14.01
C TYR A 116 -2.08 -2.86 13.09
N SER A 117 -2.07 -3.07 11.78
CA SER A 117 -2.09 -2.02 10.76
C SER A 117 -3.38 -1.20 10.84
N ILE A 118 -4.52 -1.87 10.91
CA ILE A 118 -5.82 -1.22 11.10
C ILE A 118 -5.82 -0.39 12.39
N SER A 119 -5.35 -0.95 13.49
CA SER A 119 -5.28 -0.23 14.77
C SER A 119 -4.38 1.01 14.68
N LEU A 120 -3.21 0.88 14.04
CA LEU A 120 -2.28 1.98 13.82
C LEU A 120 -2.93 3.11 12.99
N PHE A 121 -3.61 2.75 11.90
CA PHE A 121 -4.34 3.71 11.07
C PHE A 121 -5.39 4.48 11.89
N LEU A 122 -6.25 3.76 12.62
CA LEU A 122 -7.30 4.36 13.43
C LEU A 122 -6.75 5.27 14.54
N ILE A 123 -5.64 4.87 15.18
CA ILE A 123 -4.98 5.68 16.21
C ILE A 123 -4.44 6.98 15.61
N ILE A 124 -3.74 6.92 14.47
CA ILE A 124 -3.15 8.10 13.83
C ILE A 124 -4.25 9.08 13.43
N ILE A 125 -5.31 8.60 12.78
CA ILE A 125 -6.44 9.45 12.39
C ILE A 125 -7.15 10.02 13.63
N GLY A 126 -7.43 9.20 14.65
CA GLY A 126 -8.07 9.66 15.89
C GLY A 126 -7.28 10.76 16.61
N ILE A 127 -5.95 10.63 16.66
CA ILE A 127 -5.07 11.66 17.23
C ILE A 127 -5.14 12.95 16.42
N ILE A 128 -5.06 12.87 15.08
CA ILE A 128 -5.01 14.08 14.25
C ILE A 128 -6.37 14.78 14.18
N GLU A 129 -7.48 14.05 14.19
CA GLU A 129 -8.83 14.63 14.10
C GLU A 129 -9.39 15.07 15.45
N GLY A 130 -8.73 14.73 16.56
CA GLY A 130 -9.27 14.96 17.90
C GLY A 130 -10.62 14.27 18.14
N GLN A 131 -10.98 13.30 17.30
CA GLN A 131 -12.22 12.54 17.44
C GLN A 131 -12.09 11.55 18.59
N GLY A 132 -13.16 11.43 19.39
CA GLY A 132 -13.22 10.46 20.48
C GLY A 132 -13.06 9.03 19.94
N PHE A 133 -12.11 8.30 20.51
CA PHE A 133 -11.79 6.90 20.15
C PHE A 133 -13.02 5.99 20.14
N ASP A 134 -14.04 6.30 20.93
CA ASP A 134 -15.30 5.56 21.00
C ASP A 134 -16.13 5.61 19.72
N LEU A 135 -16.08 6.71 18.97
CA LEU A 135 -16.84 6.88 17.73
C LEU A 135 -16.24 6.03 16.61
N LEU A 136 -14.90 6.06 16.48
CA LEU A 136 -14.14 5.16 15.60
C LEU A 136 -14.38 3.69 15.94
N LYS A 137 -14.33 3.34 17.24
CA LYS A 137 -14.52 1.95 17.71
C LYS A 137 -15.90 1.41 17.37
N ASN A 138 -16.95 2.23 17.49
CA ASN A 138 -18.31 1.82 17.16
C ASN A 138 -18.53 1.65 15.65
N GLN A 139 -17.96 2.52 14.82
CA GLN A 139 -17.98 2.35 13.36
C GLN A 139 -17.20 1.11 12.92
N PHE A 140 -16.03 0.89 13.53
CA PHE A 140 -15.23 -0.29 13.27
C PHE A 140 -15.99 -1.57 13.58
N LYS A 141 -16.60 -1.69 14.77
CA LYS A 141 -17.38 -2.88 15.15
C LYS A 141 -18.50 -3.23 14.17
N LYS A 142 -19.16 -2.22 13.59
CA LYS A 142 -20.26 -2.44 12.63
C LYS A 142 -19.79 -2.94 11.26
N THR A 143 -18.57 -2.57 10.86
CA THR A 143 -18.08 -2.80 9.48
C THR A 143 -16.89 -3.77 9.43
N ALA A 144 -16.29 -4.10 10.57
CA ALA A 144 -15.03 -4.85 10.67
C ALA A 144 -15.11 -6.23 10.03
N GLY A 145 -16.21 -6.96 10.19
CA GLY A 145 -16.34 -8.31 9.61
C GLY A 145 -16.23 -8.29 8.09
N LEU A 146 -17.04 -7.45 7.44
CA LEU A 146 -17.04 -7.31 5.98
C LEU A 146 -15.73 -6.71 5.45
N MET A 147 -15.21 -5.69 6.13
CA MET A 147 -13.92 -5.08 5.79
C MET A 147 -12.79 -6.10 5.86
N PHE A 148 -12.74 -6.90 6.93
CA PHE A 148 -11.71 -7.93 7.11
C PHE A 148 -11.81 -9.02 6.04
N LEU A 149 -13.01 -9.52 5.74
CA LEU A 149 -13.20 -10.50 4.66
C LEU A 149 -12.76 -9.96 3.29
N THR A 150 -13.09 -8.69 3.01
CA THR A 150 -12.70 -8.02 1.77
C THR A 150 -11.18 -7.86 1.71
N ASP A 151 -10.57 -7.39 2.81
CA ASP A 151 -9.12 -7.25 2.98
C ASP A 151 -8.40 -8.58 2.73
N MET A 152 -8.87 -9.66 3.37
CA MET A 152 -8.32 -11.00 3.18
C MET A 152 -8.38 -11.45 1.71
N SER A 153 -9.46 -11.14 0.99
CA SER A 153 -9.64 -11.60 -0.40
C SER A 153 -8.62 -10.97 -1.36
N VAL A 154 -8.15 -9.75 -1.08
CA VAL A 154 -7.15 -9.06 -1.88
C VAL A 154 -5.74 -9.35 -1.37
N TRP A 155 -5.53 -9.27 -0.05
CA TRP A 155 -4.20 -9.37 0.53
C TRP A 155 -3.69 -10.79 0.64
N THR A 156 -4.54 -11.79 0.85
CA THR A 156 -4.08 -13.19 0.95
C THR A 156 -3.40 -13.65 -0.35
N PRO A 157 -4.00 -13.48 -1.55
CA PRO A 157 -3.32 -13.78 -2.80
C PRO A 157 -2.08 -12.92 -3.03
N ALA A 158 -2.16 -11.62 -2.73
CA ALA A 158 -1.04 -10.71 -2.92
C ALA A 158 0.17 -11.11 -2.07
N GLN A 159 -0.05 -11.49 -0.81
CA GLN A 159 1.02 -11.91 0.11
C GLN A 159 1.57 -13.30 -0.22
N LEU A 160 0.75 -14.21 -0.75
CA LEU A 160 1.25 -15.47 -1.31
C LEU A 160 2.28 -15.21 -2.41
N VAL A 161 1.96 -14.32 -3.35
CA VAL A 161 2.87 -13.90 -4.42
C VAL A 161 4.11 -13.20 -3.84
N ASN A 162 3.92 -12.30 -2.88
CA ASN A 162 5.00 -11.55 -2.23
C ASN A 162 6.03 -12.48 -1.57
N PHE A 163 5.57 -13.41 -0.73
CA PHE A 163 6.46 -14.30 0.01
C PHE A 163 7.10 -15.37 -0.88
N TYR A 164 6.42 -15.80 -1.94
CA TYR A 164 6.94 -16.80 -2.87
C TYR A 164 7.97 -16.20 -3.85
N PHE A 165 7.59 -15.14 -4.56
CA PHE A 165 8.38 -14.61 -5.69
C PHE A 165 9.28 -13.42 -5.31
N VAL A 166 8.86 -12.57 -4.37
CA VAL A 166 9.52 -11.28 -4.15
C VAL A 166 10.66 -11.39 -3.12
N PRO A 167 11.90 -11.00 -3.48
CA PRO A 167 13.00 -10.92 -2.53
C PRO A 167 12.70 -9.91 -1.41
N ILE A 168 13.15 -10.20 -0.18
CA ILE A 168 12.88 -9.39 1.02
C ILE A 168 13.07 -7.88 0.81
N LYS A 169 14.11 -7.48 0.05
CA LYS A 169 14.44 -6.08 -0.23
C LYS A 169 13.37 -5.34 -1.02
N TYR A 170 12.59 -6.04 -1.84
CA TYR A 170 11.60 -5.43 -2.73
C TYR A 170 10.16 -5.69 -2.28
N ARG A 171 9.94 -6.38 -1.15
CA ARG A 171 8.59 -6.71 -0.68
C ARG A 171 7.76 -5.48 -0.36
N VAL A 172 8.36 -4.46 0.25
CA VAL A 172 7.66 -3.19 0.51
C VAL A 172 7.32 -2.45 -0.79
N LEU A 173 8.19 -2.52 -1.80
CA LEU A 173 7.88 -1.93 -3.11
C LEU A 173 6.69 -2.65 -3.77
N TYR A 174 6.69 -3.98 -3.73
CA TYR A 174 5.58 -4.79 -4.25
C TYR A 174 4.28 -4.51 -3.49
N ASP A 175 4.34 -4.50 -2.16
CA ASP A 175 3.21 -4.21 -1.27
C ASP A 175 2.56 -2.87 -1.62
N ASN A 176 3.36 -1.81 -1.71
CA ASN A 176 2.91 -0.49 -2.13
C ASN A 176 2.30 -0.46 -3.54
N PHE A 177 2.85 -1.23 -4.49
CA PHE A 177 2.27 -1.32 -5.82
C PHE A 177 0.88 -1.97 -5.80
N VAL A 178 0.72 -3.04 -5.02
CA VAL A 178 -0.59 -3.69 -4.81
C VAL A 178 -1.56 -2.74 -4.11
N SER A 179 -1.11 -1.99 -3.08
CA SER A 179 -1.92 -0.97 -2.41
C SER A 179 -2.49 0.04 -3.40
N LEU A 180 -1.65 0.61 -4.27
CA LEU A 180 -2.10 1.62 -5.23
C LEU A 180 -3.12 1.06 -6.23
N LEU A 181 -2.92 -0.18 -6.68
CA LEU A 181 -3.88 -0.88 -7.54
C LEU A 181 -5.21 -1.11 -6.81
N ALA A 182 -5.16 -1.60 -5.58
CA ALA A 182 -6.34 -1.82 -4.76
C ALA A 182 -7.09 -0.52 -4.49
N ASP A 183 -6.39 0.56 -4.11
CA ASP A 183 -6.99 1.88 -3.87
C ASP A 183 -7.70 2.42 -5.12
N THR A 184 -7.10 2.23 -6.29
CA THR A 184 -7.68 2.62 -7.58
C THR A 184 -8.92 1.78 -7.90
N LEU A 185 -8.84 0.45 -7.75
CA LEU A 185 -9.94 -0.47 -8.00
C LEU A 185 -11.11 -0.25 -7.03
N TYR A 186 -10.85 -0.07 -5.74
CA TYR A 186 -11.88 0.22 -4.75
C TYR A 186 -12.53 1.58 -4.99
N SER A 187 -11.75 2.59 -5.39
CA SER A 187 -12.30 3.88 -5.80
C SER A 187 -13.23 3.75 -7.00
N TYR A 188 -12.87 2.90 -7.97
CA TYR A 188 -13.71 2.59 -9.13
C TYR A 188 -14.95 1.75 -8.77
N LEU A 189 -14.82 0.66 -8.02
CA LEU A 189 -15.96 -0.20 -7.67
C LEU A 189 -17.01 0.55 -6.85
N ARG A 190 -16.57 1.47 -6.00
CA ARG A 190 -17.46 2.35 -5.25
C ARG A 190 -18.33 3.23 -6.15
N PHE A 191 -17.85 3.57 -7.35
CA PHE A 191 -18.61 4.36 -8.32
C PHE A 191 -19.70 3.60 -9.03
N ASP A 192 -19.42 2.37 -9.46
CA ASP A 192 -20.44 1.57 -10.11
C ASP A 192 -21.57 1.28 -9.11
N HIS A 193 -21.24 0.97 -7.85
CA HIS A 193 -22.25 0.82 -6.80
C HIS A 193 -23.06 2.10 -6.54
N ASP A 194 -22.39 3.25 -6.43
CA ASP A 194 -23.08 4.54 -6.25
C ASP A 194 -23.96 4.92 -7.48
N LYS A 195 -23.68 4.42 -8.69
CA LYS A 195 -24.52 4.64 -9.87
C LYS A 195 -25.82 3.84 -9.82
N TYR A 196 -25.76 2.56 -9.40
CA TYR A 196 -26.96 1.72 -9.28
C TYR A 196 -27.89 2.19 -8.16
N ASP A 197 -27.35 2.64 -7.02
CA ASP A 197 -28.16 3.18 -5.93
C ASP A 197 -28.89 4.49 -6.32
N LEU A 198 -28.43 5.21 -7.34
CA LEU A 198 -29.09 6.40 -7.88
C LEU A 198 -30.14 6.08 -8.95
N GLU A 199 -29.99 4.97 -9.69
CA GLU A 199 -30.97 4.51 -10.69
C GLU A 199 -32.15 3.74 -10.06
N ASP A 200 -31.98 3.12 -8.90
CA ASP A 200 -33.06 2.39 -8.18
C ASP A 200 -33.92 3.30 -7.26
N ASN A 201 -33.55 4.58 -7.08
CA ASN A 201 -34.27 5.55 -6.25
C ASN A 201 -35.05 6.62 -7.06
N ASP A 202 -35.06 6.52 -8.40
CA ASP A 202 -35.91 7.30 -9.32
C ASP A 202 -37.04 6.42 -9.89
#